data_AF-A0A7R9WNR6-F1
#
_entry.id   AF-A0A7R9WNR6-F1
#
_cell.length_a   1.000
_cell.length_b   1.000
_cell.length_c   1.000
_cell.angle_alpha   90.00
_cell.angle_beta   90.00
_cell.angle_gamma   90.00
#
_symmetry.space_group_name_H-M   'P 1'
#
loop_
_entity.id
_entity.type
_entity.pdbx_description
1 polymer ?
#
loop_
_entity_poly.entity_id
_entity_poly.type
_entity_poly.pdbx_seq_one_letter_code
_entity_poly.pdbx_strand_id
1 'polypeptide(L)'
;MMAGNKLGQTPPHSACSRGHVNEVDYLLRSSLDSDRLGDGIDVDINLRAADDTTTLHIACEEGHADVVQDLLQAHHIDVNAQATFLGSTPLHVAAKKGHVRVVWALLQFEHTNAISPGAVGTTPFHSACYKGRRSVVECFLRHMDDKGIDMNVENAFGQPGFHIACSMNHIEVVESMLEFLHGDSSKNVTFDPNLQDMHGSTSLHMLCEKGATEMIQHLLRSQHTRAVINLNTRNEDAQTPLRSSDT
;
A
#
# COMPACT_ATOMS: atom_id res chain seq x y z
N MET A 1 -0.65 -29.33 -18.93
CA MET A 1 -0.80 -28.74 -17.58
C MET A 1 0.55 -28.85 -16.87
N MET A 2 1.22 -27.73 -16.61
CA MET A 2 2.49 -27.73 -15.88
C MET A 2 2.24 -28.13 -14.42
N ALA A 3 2.89 -29.19 -13.93
CA ALA A 3 2.73 -29.64 -12.55
C ALA A 3 3.31 -28.59 -11.58
N GLY A 4 2.50 -28.10 -10.65
CA GLY A 4 2.95 -27.20 -9.59
C GLY A 4 3.66 -27.92 -8.44
N ASN A 5 4.38 -27.18 -7.61
CA ASN A 5 4.93 -27.70 -6.35
C ASN A 5 3.82 -27.88 -5.29
N LYS A 6 4.18 -28.25 -4.05
CA LYS A 6 3.20 -28.44 -2.95
C LYS A 6 2.39 -27.17 -2.59
N LEU A 7 2.85 -26.00 -3.02
CA LEU A 7 2.17 -24.71 -2.85
C LEU A 7 1.33 -24.33 -4.09
N GLY A 8 1.21 -25.22 -5.08
CA GLY A 8 0.55 -24.92 -6.36
C GLY A 8 1.38 -24.01 -7.28
N GLN A 9 2.62 -23.66 -6.92
CA GLN A 9 3.45 -22.79 -7.74
C GLN A 9 3.96 -23.52 -8.97
N THR A 10 3.73 -22.92 -10.12
CA THR A 10 4.17 -23.39 -11.44
C THR A 10 5.56 -22.82 -11.81
N PRO A 11 6.19 -23.26 -12.91
CA PRO A 11 7.48 -22.70 -13.36
C PRO A 11 7.48 -21.16 -13.52
N PRO A 12 6.43 -20.49 -14.05
CA PRO A 12 6.32 -19.04 -14.05
C PRO A 12 6.45 -18.38 -12.66
N HIS A 13 5.81 -18.96 -11.63
CA HIS A 13 5.95 -18.48 -10.25
C HIS A 13 7.41 -18.56 -9.78
N SER A 14 8.09 -19.65 -10.11
CA SER A 14 9.49 -19.86 -9.75
C SER A 14 10.44 -18.93 -10.50
N ALA A 15 10.16 -18.63 -11.77
CA ALA A 15 10.93 -17.66 -12.56
C ALA A 15 10.76 -16.24 -12.01
N CYS A 16 9.53 -15.85 -11.68
CA CYS A 16 9.23 -14.56 -11.05
C CYS A 16 9.88 -14.42 -9.68
N SER A 17 9.86 -15.47 -8.84
CA SER A 17 10.50 -15.47 -7.53
C SER A 17 12.02 -15.24 -7.62
N ARG A 18 12.67 -15.84 -8.62
CA ARG A 18 14.12 -15.72 -8.82
C ARG A 18 14.54 -14.44 -9.55
N GLY A 19 13.60 -13.65 -10.05
CA GLY A 19 13.91 -12.43 -10.81
C GLY A 19 14.53 -12.71 -12.19
N HIS A 20 14.30 -13.91 -12.75
CA HIS A 20 14.89 -14.31 -14.02
C HIS A 20 14.13 -13.71 -15.21
N VAL A 21 14.40 -12.44 -15.50
CA VAL A 21 13.73 -11.65 -16.57
C VAL A 21 13.64 -12.41 -17.90
N ASN A 22 14.75 -12.97 -18.39
CA ASN A 22 14.77 -13.72 -19.65
C ASN A 22 13.89 -14.99 -19.62
N GLU A 23 13.79 -15.66 -18.47
CA GLU A 23 12.95 -16.84 -18.30
C GLU A 23 11.47 -16.43 -18.28
N VAL A 24 11.14 -15.28 -17.67
CA VAL A 24 9.79 -14.70 -17.68
C VAL A 24 9.40 -14.25 -19.08
N ASP A 25 10.24 -13.48 -19.78
CA ASP A 25 9.99 -13.03 -21.16
C ASP A 25 9.82 -14.21 -22.12
N TYR A 26 10.66 -15.26 -21.99
CA TYR A 26 10.50 -16.48 -22.77
C TYR A 26 9.15 -17.16 -22.52
N LEU A 27 8.75 -17.31 -21.26
CA LEU A 27 7.47 -17.91 -20.89
C LEU A 27 6.28 -17.09 -21.39
N LEU A 28 6.36 -15.75 -21.31
CA LEU A 28 5.36 -14.81 -21.82
C LEU A 28 5.21 -14.85 -23.35
N ARG A 29 6.31 -14.94 -24.09
CA ARG A 29 6.25 -15.03 -25.56
C ARG A 29 5.74 -16.38 -26.03
N SER A 30 6.09 -17.45 -25.32
CA SER A 30 5.66 -18.80 -25.66
C SER A 30 4.14 -19.00 -25.57
N SER A 31 3.43 -18.23 -24.75
CA SER A 31 1.97 -18.26 -24.68
C SER A 31 1.30 -17.50 -25.83
N LEU A 32 1.89 -16.42 -26.35
CA LEU A 32 1.36 -15.66 -27.49
C LEU A 32 1.41 -16.44 -28.81
N ASP A 33 2.37 -17.36 -28.96
CA ASP A 33 2.51 -18.20 -30.15
C ASP A 33 1.59 -19.45 -30.13
N SER A 34 0.95 -19.74 -28.99
CA SER A 34 0.01 -20.86 -28.81
C SER A 34 -1.17 -20.79 -29.79
N ASP A 35 -1.72 -19.58 -30.00
CA ASP A 35 -2.83 -19.33 -30.93
C ASP A 35 -2.47 -19.64 -32.39
N ARG A 36 -1.18 -19.76 -32.73
CA ARG A 36 -0.70 -19.91 -34.11
C ARG A 36 -0.26 -21.33 -34.47
N LEU A 37 0.17 -22.14 -33.50
CA LEU A 37 0.78 -23.45 -33.78
C LEU A 37 0.09 -24.66 -33.12
N GLY A 38 -0.90 -24.50 -32.24
CA GLY A 38 -1.70 -25.63 -31.70
C GLY A 38 -0.96 -26.61 -30.78
N ASP A 39 0.38 -26.60 -30.77
CA ASP A 39 1.28 -27.39 -29.89
C ASP A 39 2.02 -26.50 -28.86
N GLY A 40 1.65 -25.21 -28.76
CA GLY A 40 2.23 -24.26 -27.83
C GLY A 40 1.85 -24.54 -26.37
N ILE A 41 2.74 -24.18 -25.43
CA ILE A 41 2.39 -24.17 -24.01
C ILE A 41 1.58 -22.91 -23.77
N ASP A 42 0.26 -23.05 -23.61
CA ASP A 42 -0.59 -21.97 -23.12
C ASP A 42 -0.24 -21.69 -21.65
N VAL A 43 0.55 -20.64 -21.42
CA VAL A 43 0.91 -20.16 -20.08
C VAL A 43 -0.01 -19.00 -19.75
N ASP A 44 -1.04 -19.29 -18.95
CA ASP A 44 -1.87 -18.23 -18.35
C ASP A 44 -1.00 -17.40 -17.38
N ILE A 45 -0.85 -16.11 -17.68
CA ILE A 45 -0.02 -15.21 -16.87
C ILE A 45 -0.64 -14.93 -15.50
N ASN A 46 -1.96 -15.09 -15.39
CA ASN A 46 -2.73 -14.92 -14.17
C ASN A 46 -2.86 -16.22 -13.36
N LEU A 47 -2.06 -17.24 -13.68
CA LEU A 47 -2.00 -18.49 -12.91
C LEU A 47 -1.90 -18.20 -11.41
N ARG A 48 -2.72 -18.92 -10.66
CA ARG A 48 -2.83 -18.81 -9.20
C ARG A 48 -2.19 -20.01 -8.51
N ALA A 49 -1.40 -19.74 -7.49
CA ALA A 49 -0.94 -20.72 -6.51
C ALA A 49 -2.10 -21.13 -5.56
N ALA A 50 -1.83 -22.00 -4.60
CA ALA A 50 -2.85 -22.55 -3.70
C ALA A 50 -3.57 -21.52 -2.81
N ASP A 51 -2.96 -20.34 -2.62
CA ASP A 51 -3.48 -19.21 -1.84
C ASP A 51 -3.90 -18.03 -2.73
N ASP A 52 -4.23 -18.30 -3.98
CA ASP A 52 -4.57 -17.32 -5.02
C ASP A 52 -3.45 -16.31 -5.37
N THR A 53 -2.23 -16.55 -4.88
CA THR A 53 -1.05 -15.75 -5.23
C THR A 53 -0.73 -15.93 -6.72
N THR A 54 -0.62 -14.83 -7.46
CA THR A 54 -0.21 -14.84 -8.88
C THR A 54 1.28 -14.63 -9.06
N THR A 55 1.78 -14.82 -10.29
CA THR A 55 3.16 -14.46 -10.69
C THR A 55 3.50 -13.01 -10.37
N LEU A 56 2.57 -12.09 -10.59
CA LEU A 56 2.73 -10.66 -10.27
C LEU A 56 2.85 -10.41 -8.76
N HIS A 57 2.09 -11.13 -7.93
CA HIS A 57 2.27 -11.04 -6.46
C HIS A 57 3.68 -11.43 -6.04
N ILE A 58 4.20 -12.53 -6.57
CA ILE A 58 5.55 -13.02 -6.24
C ILE A 58 6.62 -12.01 -6.69
N ALA A 59 6.55 -11.53 -7.93
CA ALA A 59 7.49 -10.52 -8.42
C ALA A 59 7.44 -9.24 -7.56
N CYS A 60 6.24 -8.86 -7.10
CA CYS A 60 6.04 -7.74 -6.19
C CYS A 60 6.53 -8.00 -4.77
N GLU A 61 6.47 -9.23 -4.28
CA GLU A 61 6.99 -9.63 -2.97
C GLU A 61 8.51 -9.57 -2.92
N GLU A 62 9.15 -10.08 -3.97
CA GLU A 62 10.60 -10.16 -4.09
C GLU A 62 11.24 -8.84 -4.55
N GLY A 63 10.44 -7.91 -5.10
CA GLY A 63 10.91 -6.57 -5.47
C GLY A 63 11.57 -6.50 -6.84
N HIS A 64 11.33 -7.48 -7.71
CA HIS A 64 11.92 -7.56 -9.05
C HIS A 64 11.20 -6.62 -10.01
N ALA A 65 11.54 -5.33 -9.94
CA ALA A 65 10.88 -4.27 -10.71
C ALA A 65 10.88 -4.51 -12.22
N ASP A 66 11.97 -5.07 -12.75
CA ASP A 66 12.09 -5.32 -14.19
C ASP A 66 11.16 -6.47 -14.62
N VAL A 67 11.05 -7.53 -13.81
CA VAL A 67 10.05 -8.60 -14.02
C VAL A 67 8.62 -8.06 -13.91
N VAL A 68 8.34 -7.18 -12.94
CA VAL A 68 7.02 -6.55 -12.81
C VAL A 68 6.68 -5.74 -14.07
N GLN A 69 7.63 -4.99 -14.63
CA GLN A 69 7.42 -4.24 -15.87
C GLN A 69 7.08 -5.16 -17.05
N ASP A 70 7.80 -6.27 -17.22
CA ASP A 70 7.50 -7.24 -18.27
C ASP A 70 6.12 -7.88 -18.09
N LEU A 71 5.76 -8.25 -16.85
CA LEU A 71 4.44 -8.81 -16.54
C LEU A 71 3.31 -7.81 -16.83
N LEU A 72 3.52 -6.52 -16.55
CA LEU A 72 2.52 -5.47 -16.82
C LEU A 72 2.32 -5.22 -18.33
N GLN A 73 3.28 -5.61 -19.18
CA GLN A 73 3.14 -5.54 -20.63
C GLN A 73 2.39 -6.75 -21.21
N ALA A 74 2.16 -7.80 -20.42
CA ALA A 74 1.44 -8.98 -20.87
C ALA A 74 -0.03 -8.67 -21.17
N HIS A 75 -0.56 -9.26 -22.24
CA HIS A 75 -1.97 -9.15 -22.58
C HIS A 75 -2.85 -9.73 -21.46
N HIS A 76 -3.91 -9.01 -21.09
CA HIS A 76 -4.91 -9.44 -20.10
C HIS A 76 -4.38 -9.70 -18.69
N ILE A 77 -3.27 -9.08 -18.29
CA ILE A 77 -2.77 -9.15 -16.91
C ILE A 77 -3.81 -8.59 -15.91
N ASP A 78 -4.13 -9.38 -14.88
CA ASP A 78 -4.95 -8.95 -13.75
C ASP A 78 -4.06 -8.31 -12.67
N VAL A 79 -3.81 -7.01 -12.84
CA VAL A 79 -2.99 -6.22 -11.90
C VAL A 79 -3.61 -6.08 -10.50
N ASN A 80 -4.91 -6.30 -10.37
CA ASN A 80 -5.67 -6.15 -9.13
C ASN A 80 -6.10 -7.49 -8.52
N ALA A 81 -5.54 -8.62 -9.00
CA ALA A 81 -5.82 -9.94 -8.46
C ALA A 81 -5.68 -9.94 -6.93
N GLN A 82 -6.63 -10.53 -6.21
CA GLN A 82 -6.58 -10.63 -4.76
C GLN A 82 -6.14 -12.03 -4.34
N ALA A 83 -5.05 -12.12 -3.59
CA ALA A 83 -4.65 -13.36 -2.94
C ALA A 83 -5.58 -13.66 -1.75
N THR A 84 -5.77 -14.95 -1.42
CA THR A 84 -6.61 -15.39 -0.30
C THR A 84 -6.11 -14.79 1.03
N PHE A 85 -4.79 -14.66 1.19
CA PHE A 85 -4.21 -14.09 2.39
C PHE A 85 -4.44 -12.57 2.46
N LEU A 86 -5.32 -12.18 3.38
CA LEU A 86 -5.70 -10.80 3.65
C LEU A 86 -6.31 -10.06 2.45
N GLY A 87 -6.79 -10.74 1.41
CA GLY A 87 -7.32 -10.08 0.20
C GLY A 87 -6.29 -9.15 -0.48
N SER A 88 -5.00 -9.45 -0.29
CA SER A 88 -3.92 -8.56 -0.73
C SER A 88 -3.82 -8.55 -2.24
N THR A 89 -3.71 -7.37 -2.84
CA THR A 89 -3.32 -7.21 -4.25
C THR A 89 -1.80 -7.15 -4.39
N PRO A 90 -1.21 -7.25 -5.60
CA PRO A 90 0.22 -7.08 -5.79
C PRO A 90 0.75 -5.75 -5.24
N LEU A 91 -0.05 -4.67 -5.35
CA LEU A 91 0.30 -3.36 -4.79
C LEU A 91 0.35 -3.36 -3.26
N HIS A 92 -0.55 -4.09 -2.57
CA HIS A 92 -0.45 -4.27 -1.11
C HIS A 92 0.87 -4.93 -0.72
N VAL A 93 1.24 -6.00 -1.44
CA VAL A 93 2.44 -6.77 -1.17
C VAL A 93 3.69 -5.90 -1.37
N ALA A 94 3.80 -5.21 -2.51
CA ALA A 94 4.91 -4.31 -2.80
C ALA A 94 5.01 -3.18 -1.76
N ALA A 95 3.88 -2.58 -1.39
CA ALA A 95 3.82 -1.49 -0.42
C ALA A 95 4.24 -1.94 0.99
N LYS A 96 3.76 -3.11 1.43
CA LYS A 96 4.13 -3.73 2.72
C LYS A 96 5.62 -4.10 2.78
N LYS A 97 6.17 -4.60 1.67
CA LYS A 97 7.59 -5.02 1.58
C LYS A 97 8.54 -3.83 1.43
N GLY A 98 8.05 -2.69 0.94
CA GLY A 98 8.83 -1.45 0.83
C GLY A 98 9.51 -1.26 -0.53
N HIS A 99 9.07 -1.99 -1.56
CA HIS A 99 9.71 -2.01 -2.87
C HIS A 99 9.26 -0.82 -3.72
N VAL A 100 9.83 0.35 -3.48
CA VAL A 100 9.38 1.63 -4.08
C VAL A 100 9.37 1.62 -5.62
N ARG A 101 10.36 0.98 -6.26
CA ARG A 101 10.40 0.86 -7.74
C ARG A 101 9.24 0.03 -8.29
N VAL A 102 8.85 -1.02 -7.57
CA VAL A 102 7.68 -1.85 -7.92
C VAL A 102 6.39 -1.08 -7.70
N VAL A 103 6.24 -0.43 -6.53
CA VAL A 103 5.08 0.42 -6.24
C VAL A 103 4.91 1.47 -7.33
N TRP A 104 6.00 2.13 -7.72
CA TRP A 104 5.98 3.10 -8.79
C TRP A 104 5.51 2.50 -10.13
N ALA A 105 6.09 1.36 -10.54
CA ALA A 105 5.69 0.69 -11.78
C ALA A 105 4.19 0.33 -11.79
N LEU A 106 3.67 -0.19 -10.68
CA LEU A 106 2.25 -0.52 -10.53
C LEU A 106 1.37 0.73 -10.60
N LEU A 107 1.72 1.81 -9.89
CA LEU A 107 0.93 3.05 -9.90
C LEU A 107 0.89 3.73 -11.28
N GLN A 108 1.91 3.52 -12.11
CA GLN A 108 1.91 4.05 -13.48
C GLN A 108 0.98 3.27 -14.42
N PHE A 109 0.67 2.01 -14.10
CA PHE A 109 -0.20 1.19 -14.92
C PHE A 109 -1.67 1.64 -14.81
N GLU A 110 -2.30 1.91 -15.95
CA GLU A 110 -3.61 2.58 -16.05
C GLU A 110 -4.72 1.87 -15.27
N HIS A 111 -4.70 0.54 -15.23
CA HIS A 111 -5.76 -0.27 -14.64
C HIS A 111 -5.53 -0.58 -13.15
N THR A 112 -4.46 -0.06 -12.54
CA THR A 112 -4.18 -0.28 -11.12
C THR A 112 -5.17 0.46 -10.23
N ASN A 113 -5.86 -0.28 -9.35
CA ASN A 113 -6.68 0.30 -8.31
C ASN A 113 -5.86 0.49 -7.02
N ALA A 114 -5.35 1.71 -6.84
CA ALA A 114 -4.48 2.07 -5.71
C ALA A 114 -5.17 2.07 -4.33
N ILE A 115 -6.50 2.06 -4.29
CA ILE A 115 -7.31 2.06 -3.07
C ILE A 115 -8.08 0.75 -2.87
N SER A 116 -7.67 -0.33 -3.56
CA SER A 116 -8.28 -1.65 -3.41
C SER A 116 -8.34 -2.05 -1.93
N PRO A 117 -9.51 -2.49 -1.41
CA PRO A 117 -9.61 -2.92 -0.02
C PRO A 117 -9.13 -4.36 0.13
N GLY A 118 -8.09 -4.55 0.93
CA GLY A 118 -7.72 -5.84 1.50
C GLY A 118 -8.56 -6.16 2.75
N ALA A 119 -8.05 -7.05 3.59
CA ALA A 119 -8.70 -7.45 4.83
C ALA A 119 -8.97 -6.24 5.72
N VAL A 120 -10.17 -6.21 6.31
CA VAL A 120 -10.61 -5.15 7.22
C VAL A 120 -10.58 -3.76 6.56
N GLY A 121 -10.71 -3.69 5.23
CA GLY A 121 -10.70 -2.42 4.49
C GLY A 121 -9.33 -1.77 4.39
N THR A 122 -8.24 -2.49 4.68
CA THR A 122 -6.89 -1.92 4.58
C THR A 122 -6.49 -1.75 3.10
N THR A 123 -6.00 -0.57 2.74
CA THR A 123 -5.47 -0.28 1.40
C THR A 123 -3.95 -0.55 1.32
N PRO A 124 -3.33 -0.52 0.13
CA PRO A 124 -1.87 -0.60 0.02
C PRO A 124 -1.14 0.50 0.81
N PHE A 125 -1.72 1.70 0.88
CA PHE A 125 -1.17 2.79 1.68
C PHE A 125 -1.14 2.46 3.17
N HIS A 126 -2.24 1.91 3.72
CA HIS A 126 -2.28 1.41 5.10
C HIS A 126 -1.17 0.38 5.37
N SER A 127 -0.90 -0.51 4.41
CA SER A 127 0.16 -1.52 4.53
C SER A 127 1.56 -0.90 4.61
N ALA A 128 1.82 0.16 3.83
CA ALA A 128 3.06 0.92 3.91
C ALA A 128 3.21 1.64 5.25
N CYS A 129 2.14 2.31 5.72
CA CYS A 129 2.10 2.98 7.03
C CYS A 129 2.31 1.98 8.17
N TYR A 130 1.62 0.84 8.16
CA TYR A 130 1.77 -0.20 9.18
C TYR A 130 3.20 -0.73 9.27
N LYS A 131 3.89 -0.86 8.14
CA LYS A 131 5.27 -1.36 8.07
C LYS A 131 6.34 -0.28 8.12
N GLY A 132 5.98 0.99 8.30
CA GLY A 132 6.95 2.08 8.40
C GLY A 132 7.72 2.33 7.09
N ARG A 133 7.14 2.05 5.92
CA ARG A 133 7.83 2.12 4.62
C ARG A 133 7.86 3.55 4.10
N ARG A 134 8.70 4.41 4.69
CA ARG A 134 8.81 5.84 4.36
C ARG A 134 8.90 6.13 2.87
N SER A 135 9.86 5.52 2.15
CA SER A 135 10.02 5.77 0.71
C SER A 135 8.80 5.40 -0.13
N VAL A 136 8.02 4.40 0.31
CA VAL A 136 6.75 4.03 -0.34
C VAL A 136 5.67 5.04 -0.02
N VAL A 137 5.55 5.47 1.24
CA VAL A 137 4.60 6.52 1.65
C VAL A 137 4.86 7.81 0.88
N GLU A 138 6.12 8.25 0.78
CA GLU A 138 6.48 9.41 -0.03
C GLU A 138 6.15 9.23 -1.52
N CYS A 139 6.26 8.00 -2.05
CA CYS A 139 5.85 7.69 -3.42
C CYS A 139 4.34 7.92 -3.60
N PHE A 140 3.51 7.38 -2.70
CA PHE A 140 2.06 7.63 -2.73
C PHE A 140 1.75 9.14 -2.64
N LEU A 141 2.36 9.87 -1.71
CA LEU A 141 2.16 11.31 -1.53
C LEU A 141 2.49 12.12 -2.79
N ARG A 142 3.61 11.81 -3.46
CA ARG A 142 4.03 12.54 -4.67
C ARG A 142 3.12 12.32 -5.88
N HIS A 143 2.27 11.30 -5.86
CA HIS A 143 1.46 10.87 -7.01
C HIS A 143 -0.04 10.87 -6.73
N MET A 144 -0.49 11.56 -5.68
CA MET A 144 -1.91 11.60 -5.27
C MET A 144 -2.86 12.08 -6.38
N ASP A 145 -2.41 13.05 -7.19
CA ASP A 145 -3.26 13.71 -8.19
C ASP A 145 -3.53 12.86 -9.45
N ASP A 146 -2.71 11.85 -9.74
CA ASP A 146 -2.66 11.24 -11.08
C ASP A 146 -3.46 9.91 -11.22
N LYS A 147 -3.97 9.32 -10.13
CA LYS A 147 -4.44 7.91 -10.15
C LYS A 147 -5.56 7.54 -9.17
N GLY A 148 -6.34 8.51 -8.69
CA GLY A 148 -7.40 8.23 -7.71
C GLY A 148 -6.86 7.70 -6.37
N ILE A 149 -5.63 8.11 -6.03
CA ILE A 149 -4.97 7.78 -4.77
C ILE A 149 -5.56 8.68 -3.69
N ASP A 150 -6.23 8.08 -2.72
CA ASP A 150 -6.76 8.77 -1.55
C ASP A 150 -6.10 8.22 -0.27
N MET A 151 -5.40 9.10 0.44
CA MET A 151 -4.65 8.76 1.66
C MET A 151 -5.51 8.84 2.92
N ASN A 152 -6.73 9.37 2.78
CA ASN A 152 -7.72 9.46 3.84
C ASN A 152 -8.70 8.29 3.85
N VAL A 153 -8.56 7.33 2.92
CA VAL A 153 -9.39 6.11 2.95
C VAL A 153 -9.27 5.48 4.33
N GLU A 154 -10.41 5.19 4.93
CA GLU A 154 -10.51 4.60 6.26
C GLU A 154 -10.64 3.08 6.16
N ASN A 155 -9.96 2.37 7.06
CA ASN A 155 -10.20 0.95 7.25
C ASN A 155 -11.53 0.71 8.02
N ALA A 156 -11.88 -0.54 8.32
CA ALA A 156 -13.15 -0.86 9.01
C ALA A 156 -13.26 -0.31 10.44
N PHE A 157 -12.19 0.26 11.00
CA PHE A 157 -12.18 0.94 12.30
C PHE A 157 -12.25 2.47 12.16
N GLY A 158 -12.49 3.00 10.95
CA GLY A 158 -12.44 4.45 10.69
C GLY A 158 -11.01 5.01 10.66
N GLN A 159 -9.98 4.16 10.65
CA GLN A 159 -8.60 4.62 10.78
C GLN A 159 -7.97 4.83 9.40
N PRO A 160 -7.58 6.05 9.02
CA PRO A 160 -6.76 6.29 7.84
C PRO A 160 -5.30 5.85 8.09
N GLY A 161 -4.49 5.86 7.03
CA GLY A 161 -3.07 5.46 7.10
C GLY A 161 -2.26 6.24 8.14
N PHE A 162 -2.60 7.50 8.41
CA PHE A 162 -1.92 8.33 9.42
C PHE A 162 -2.11 7.82 10.84
N HIS A 163 -3.32 7.38 11.22
CA HIS A 163 -3.57 6.73 12.52
C HIS A 163 -2.70 5.51 12.71
N ILE A 164 -2.58 4.70 11.65
CA ILE A 164 -1.75 3.51 11.70
C ILE A 164 -0.28 3.90 11.91
N ALA A 165 0.27 4.83 11.14
CA ALA A 165 1.66 5.27 11.27
C ALA A 165 1.96 5.83 12.67
N CYS A 166 1.06 6.65 13.22
CA CYS A 166 1.15 7.18 14.58
C CYS A 166 1.13 6.04 15.62
N SER A 167 0.16 5.14 15.53
CA SER A 167 -0.04 4.05 16.48
C SER A 167 1.13 3.06 16.54
N MET A 168 1.84 2.90 15.41
CA MET A 168 3.00 2.03 15.28
C MET A 168 4.32 2.74 15.60
N ASN A 169 4.26 4.02 16.01
CA ASN A 169 5.42 4.86 16.33
C ASN A 169 6.42 5.04 15.16
N HIS A 170 5.93 5.08 13.92
CA HIS A 170 6.77 5.29 12.73
C HIS A 170 7.03 6.78 12.50
N ILE A 171 7.87 7.38 13.33
CA ILE A 171 8.13 8.83 13.35
C ILE A 171 8.52 9.36 11.98
N GLU A 172 9.47 8.73 11.28
CA GLU A 172 9.93 9.24 9.97
C GLU A 172 8.83 9.22 8.90
N VAL A 173 7.87 8.30 9.00
CA VAL A 173 6.69 8.25 8.11
C VAL A 173 5.76 9.42 8.42
N VAL A 174 5.47 9.64 9.71
CA VAL A 174 4.65 10.76 10.18
C VAL A 174 5.28 12.09 9.78
N GLU A 175 6.59 12.26 9.96
CA GLU A 175 7.35 13.43 9.50
C GLU A 175 7.14 13.66 8.00
N SER A 176 7.35 12.63 7.17
CA SER A 176 7.22 12.75 5.71
C SER A 176 5.80 13.14 5.28
N MET A 177 4.77 12.60 5.93
CA MET A 177 3.37 12.95 5.66
C MET A 177 3.05 14.39 6.06
N LEU A 178 3.56 14.85 7.21
CA LEU A 178 3.33 16.21 7.70
C LEU A 178 4.14 17.24 6.91
N GLU A 179 5.39 16.96 6.54
CA GLU A 179 6.21 17.83 5.69
C GLU A 179 5.56 18.05 4.32
N PHE A 180 4.97 17.01 3.73
CA PHE A 180 4.28 17.09 2.45
C PHE A 180 3.10 18.10 2.47
N LEU A 181 2.37 18.21 3.60
CA LEU A 181 1.29 19.20 3.77
C LEU A 181 1.79 20.64 3.72
N HIS A 182 3.03 20.90 4.13
CA HIS A 182 3.60 22.25 4.20
C HIS A 182 4.26 22.70 2.90
N GLY A 183 4.75 21.75 2.11
CA GLY A 183 5.64 22.02 0.98
C GLY A 183 4.98 22.67 -0.24
N ASP A 184 3.65 22.68 -0.35
CA ASP A 184 2.98 23.16 -1.56
C ASP A 184 1.55 23.68 -1.31
N SER A 185 1.43 24.97 -0.99
CA SER A 185 0.12 25.65 -0.86
C SER A 185 -0.67 25.74 -2.18
N SER A 186 -0.08 25.31 -3.31
CA SER A 186 -0.73 25.33 -4.63
C SER A 186 -1.38 24.00 -5.00
N LYS A 187 -1.06 22.92 -4.28
CA LYS A 187 -1.69 21.61 -4.46
C LYS A 187 -2.92 21.52 -3.59
N ASN A 188 -4.00 20.98 -4.15
CA ASN A 188 -5.20 20.64 -3.40
C ASN A 188 -4.88 19.41 -2.54
N VAL A 189 -4.12 19.59 -1.46
CA VAL A 189 -3.65 18.46 -0.65
C VAL A 189 -4.86 17.84 0.02
N THR A 190 -5.24 16.65 -0.46
CA THR A 190 -6.40 15.91 0.04
C THR A 190 -6.12 15.15 1.33
N PHE A 191 -4.88 15.13 1.83
CA PHE A 191 -4.51 14.42 3.07
C PHE A 191 -4.91 15.21 4.33
N ASP A 192 -5.64 14.58 5.26
CA ASP A 192 -6.05 15.18 6.54
C ASP A 192 -5.58 14.34 7.75
N PRO A 193 -4.62 14.85 8.56
CA PRO A 193 -4.13 14.14 9.76
C PRO A 193 -5.12 14.19 10.95
N ASN A 194 -6.23 14.93 10.82
CA ASN A 194 -7.19 15.17 11.90
C ASN A 194 -8.48 14.35 11.79
N LEU A 195 -8.56 13.46 10.80
CA LEU A 195 -9.70 12.56 10.68
C LEU A 195 -9.93 11.78 11.98
N GLN A 196 -11.17 11.42 12.19
CA GLN A 196 -11.61 10.74 13.40
C GLN A 196 -11.88 9.28 13.07
N ASP A 197 -11.46 8.37 13.94
CA ASP A 197 -11.81 6.97 13.83
C ASP A 197 -13.27 6.71 14.22
N MET A 198 -13.67 5.43 14.23
CA MET A 198 -15.03 5.02 14.60
C MET A 198 -15.49 5.39 16.01
N HIS A 199 -14.59 5.93 16.86
CA HIS A 199 -14.89 6.44 18.20
C HIS A 199 -14.82 7.97 18.28
N GLY A 200 -14.76 8.65 17.13
CA GLY A 200 -14.50 10.08 17.09
C GLY A 200 -13.04 10.43 17.46
N SER A 201 -12.13 9.47 17.55
CA SER A 201 -10.78 9.73 18.06
C SER A 201 -9.81 10.05 16.93
N THR A 202 -9.13 11.19 17.04
CA THR A 202 -7.97 11.50 16.17
C THR A 202 -6.75 10.68 16.57
N SER A 203 -5.73 10.65 15.72
CA SER A 203 -4.44 10.03 16.05
C SER A 203 -3.88 10.53 17.39
N LEU A 204 -4.04 11.82 17.71
CA LEU A 204 -3.56 12.39 18.96
C LEU A 204 -4.35 11.88 20.18
N HIS A 205 -5.66 11.65 20.07
CA HIS A 205 -6.44 11.05 21.15
C HIS A 205 -5.87 9.68 21.51
N MET A 206 -5.69 8.82 20.49
CA MET A 206 -5.16 7.46 20.66
C MET A 206 -3.76 7.48 21.28
N LEU A 207 -2.88 8.38 20.83
CA LEU A 207 -1.53 8.49 21.36
C LEU A 207 -1.53 8.90 22.85
N CYS A 208 -2.36 9.88 23.22
CA CYS A 208 -2.52 10.33 24.59
C CYS A 208 -3.07 9.22 25.49
N GLU A 209 -4.08 8.50 25.04
CA GLU A 209 -4.66 7.36 25.76
C GLU A 209 -3.62 6.26 26.03
N LYS A 210 -2.79 5.95 25.02
CA LYS A 210 -1.74 4.92 25.12
C LYS A 210 -0.48 5.40 25.85
N GLY A 211 -0.37 6.69 26.19
CA GLY A 211 0.83 7.27 26.78
C GLY A 211 2.04 7.22 25.84
N ALA A 212 1.83 7.32 24.51
CA ALA A 212 2.87 7.24 23.49
C ALA A 212 3.72 8.52 23.43
N THR A 213 4.51 8.76 24.49
CA THR A 213 5.21 10.02 24.75
C THR A 213 6.13 10.47 23.62
N GLU A 214 6.83 9.54 22.97
CA GLU A 214 7.77 9.85 21.88
C GLU A 214 7.06 10.48 20.68
N MET A 215 6.03 9.81 20.15
CA MET A 215 5.23 10.32 19.05
C MET A 215 4.46 11.59 19.44
N ILE A 216 3.90 11.67 20.66
CA ILE A 216 3.24 12.89 21.16
C ILE A 216 4.22 14.07 21.14
N GLN A 217 5.42 13.86 21.70
CA GLN A 217 6.46 14.88 21.67
C GLN A 217 6.77 15.27 20.24
N HIS A 218 6.94 14.30 19.35
CA HIS A 218 7.23 14.58 17.94
C HIS A 218 6.13 15.45 17.28
N LEU A 219 4.86 15.06 17.39
CA LEU A 219 3.72 15.81 16.84
C LEU A 219 3.62 17.24 17.41
N LEU A 220 3.94 17.43 18.71
CA LEU A 220 3.77 18.71 19.40
C LEU A 220 5.03 19.61 19.40
N ARG A 221 6.20 19.07 19.04
CA ARG A 221 7.50 19.76 19.22
C ARG A 221 7.77 20.81 18.16
N SER A 222 7.31 20.63 16.92
CA SER A 222 7.55 21.61 15.86
C SER A 222 6.36 22.56 15.71
N GLN A 223 6.63 23.86 15.52
CA GLN A 223 5.56 24.83 15.21
C GLN A 223 4.82 24.48 13.91
N HIS A 224 5.52 23.82 12.98
CA HIS A 224 4.98 23.34 11.70
C HIS A 224 3.93 22.25 11.93
N THR A 225 4.29 21.15 12.59
CA THR A 225 3.35 20.04 12.90
C THR A 225 2.17 20.49 13.76
N ARG A 226 2.38 21.46 14.66
CA ARG A 226 1.30 22.02 15.51
C ARG A 226 0.28 22.86 14.74
N ALA A 227 0.62 23.39 13.56
CA ALA A 227 -0.32 24.16 12.74
C ALA A 227 -1.37 23.27 12.07
N VAL A 228 -1.00 22.01 11.77
CA VAL A 228 -1.87 21.07 11.06
C VAL A 228 -2.59 20.10 11.99
N ILE A 229 -2.06 19.80 13.18
CA ILE A 229 -2.72 18.93 14.16
C ILE A 229 -3.70 19.73 15.03
N ASN A 230 -4.98 19.37 14.97
CA ASN A 230 -6.03 19.96 15.79
C ASN A 230 -6.04 19.36 17.20
N LEU A 231 -5.68 20.20 18.18
CA LEU A 231 -5.64 19.85 19.60
C LEU A 231 -7.00 19.94 20.29
N ASN A 232 -8.01 20.48 19.62
CA ASN A 232 -9.33 20.79 20.18
C ASN A 232 -10.45 19.90 19.62
N THR A 233 -10.15 18.99 18.69
CA THR A 233 -11.13 18.02 18.20
C THR A 233 -11.70 17.25 19.38
N ARG A 234 -13.03 17.09 19.43
CA ARG A 234 -13.70 16.32 20.48
C ARG A 234 -14.11 14.95 19.95
N ASN A 235 -13.81 13.89 20.69
CA ASN A 235 -14.28 12.55 20.40
C ASN A 235 -15.76 12.34 20.80
N GLU A 236 -16.28 11.13 20.65
CA GLU A 236 -17.68 10.80 21.00
C GLU A 236 -17.99 11.02 22.49
N ASP A 237 -16.99 10.91 23.37
CA ASP A 237 -17.09 11.22 24.81
C ASP A 237 -16.94 12.72 25.12
N ALA A 238 -16.92 13.57 24.10
CA ALA A 238 -16.67 15.02 24.17
C ALA A 238 -15.30 15.41 24.77
N GLN A 239 -14.34 14.48 24.79
CA GLN A 239 -12.99 14.71 25.30
C GLN A 239 -12.09 15.28 24.21
N THR A 240 -11.20 16.21 24.58
CA THR A 240 -10.08 16.63 23.74
C THR A 240 -8.86 15.70 23.95
N PRO A 241 -7.93 15.58 22.97
CA PRO A 241 -6.77 14.69 23.08
C PRO A 241 -5.88 15.02 24.27
N LEU A 242 -5.63 16.31 24.48
CA LEU A 242 -4.99 16.85 25.66
C LEU A 242 -6.15 17.29 26.54
N ARG A 243 -6.55 16.44 27.49
CA ARG A 243 -7.71 16.67 28.37
C ARG A 243 -7.81 18.16 28.73
N SER A 244 -8.88 18.85 28.32
CA SER A 244 -9.30 20.00 29.11
C SER A 244 -9.66 19.43 30.47
N SER A 245 -8.88 19.76 31.49
CA SER A 245 -9.40 19.75 32.84
C SER A 245 -10.46 20.85 32.89
N ASP A 246 -11.63 20.59 32.31
CA ASP A 246 -12.83 21.38 32.58
C ASP A 246 -13.29 20.93 33.98
N THR A 247 -12.66 21.55 34.98
CA THR A 247 -13.20 21.70 36.33
C THR A 247 -14.48 22.52 36.30
#